data_AF-A0A060URI2-F1
#
_entry.id   AF-A0A060URI2-F1
#
_cell.length_a   1.000
_cell.length_b   1.000
_cell.length_c   1.000
_cell.angle_alpha   90.00
_cell.angle_beta   90.00
_cell.angle_gamma   90.00
#
_symmetry.space_group_name_H-M   'P 1'
#
loop_
_entity.id
_entity.type
_entity.pdbx_description
1 polymer ?
#
loop_
_entity_poly.entity_id
_entity_poly.type
_entity_poly.pdbx_seq_one_letter_code
_entity_poly.pdbx_strand_id
1 'polypeptide(L)' 'MLAGAEYEVDSLSVLELVRDSECSAYDCEFVALAMKLGTKLVTMDGKLLRAFPGIAVALSAG' A
#
# COMPACT_ATOMS: atom_id res chain seq x y z
N MET A 1 4.63 -0.71 17.37
CA MET A 1 5.76 -0.17 16.59
C MET A 1 6.40 -1.35 15.87
N LEU A 2 6.68 -1.22 14.57
CA LEU A 2 7.25 -2.31 13.78
C LEU A 2 8.73 -2.44 14.18
N ALA A 3 9.06 -3.42 15.02
CA ALA A 3 10.37 -3.57 15.63
C ALA A 3 11.46 -3.95 14.60
N GLY A 4 12.00 -2.97 13.88
CA GLY A 4 13.06 -3.16 12.87
C GLY A 4 12.57 -3.65 11.50
N ALA A 5 11.26 -3.70 11.27
CA ALA A 5 10.65 -4.05 9.99
C ALA A 5 10.13 -2.81 9.24
N GLU A 6 10.74 -1.67 9.51
CA GLU A 6 10.45 -0.39 8.86
C GLU A 6 11.33 -0.25 7.62
N TYR A 7 10.75 0.29 6.54
CA TYR A 7 11.43 0.45 5.27
C TYR A 7 11.18 1.86 4.74
N GLU A 8 12.23 2.52 4.28
CA GLU A 8 12.07 3.80 3.59
C GLU A 8 11.46 3.60 2.20
N VAL A 9 10.52 4.49 1.88
CA VAL A 9 9.84 4.54 0.59
C VAL A 9 10.09 5.92 -0.03
N ASP A 10 10.27 5.96 -1.34
CA ASP A 10 10.50 7.22 -2.05
C ASP A 10 9.23 8.09 -2.01
N SER A 11 9.37 9.33 -1.52
CA SER A 11 8.22 10.21 -1.31
C SER A 11 7.55 10.63 -2.62
N LEU A 12 8.29 10.70 -3.73
CA LEU A 12 7.72 11.01 -5.03
C LEU A 12 6.75 9.90 -5.48
N SER A 13 7.17 8.64 -5.33
CA SER A 13 6.34 7.47 -5.64
C SER A 13 5.03 7.47 -4.82
N VAL A 14 5.10 7.85 -3.54
CA VAL A 14 3.91 7.99 -2.69
C VAL A 14 3.01 9.11 -3.20
N LEU A 15 3.57 10.27 -3.54
CA LEU A 15 2.79 11.42 -4.04
C LEU A 15 2.12 11.14 -5.39
N GLU A 16 2.76 10.36 -6.27
CA GLU A 16 2.16 9.90 -7.53
C GLU A 16 0.95 9.00 -7.27
N LEU A 17 1.05 8.05 -6.33
CA LEU A 17 -0.08 7.20 -5.95
C LEU A 17 -1.22 7.98 -5.30
N VAL A 18 -0.92 8.99 -4.48
CA VAL A 18 -1.93 9.87 -3.88
C VAL A 18 -2.64 10.69 -4.95
N ARG A 19 -1.90 11.21 -5.94
CA ARG A 19 -2.48 11.96 -7.05
C ARG A 19 -3.42 11.10 -7.89
N ASP A 20 -3.05 9.84 -8.11
CA ASP A 20 -3.74 8.94 -9.03
C ASP A 20 -4.82 8.08 -8.33
N SER A 21 -5.10 8.33 -7.04
CA SER A 21 -6.11 7.62 -6.25
C SER A 21 -6.87 8.54 -5.28
N GLU A 22 -7.93 8.02 -4.65
CA GLU A 22 -8.61 8.70 -3.54
C GLU A 22 -8.04 8.30 -2.16
N CYS A 23 -6.84 7.72 -2.13
CA CYS A 23 -6.19 7.21 -0.92
C CYS A 23 -5.30 8.26 -0.26
N SER A 24 -5.10 8.13 1.05
CA SER A 24 -4.22 9.03 1.80
C SER A 24 -2.74 8.71 1.50
N ALA A 25 -1.84 9.66 1.81
CA ALA A 25 -0.40 9.41 1.73
C ALA A 25 0.04 8.23 2.60
N TYR A 26 -0.59 8.06 3.76
CA TYR A 26 -0.36 6.92 4.65
C TYR A 26 -0.71 5.59 3.97
N ASP A 27 -1.91 5.50 3.36
CA ASP A 27 -2.32 4.30 2.63
C ASP A 27 -1.40 4.02 1.44
N CYS A 28 -1.01 5.08 0.72
CA CYS A 28 -0.13 4.98 -0.45
C CYS A 28 1.30 4.59 -0.09
N GLU A 29 1.78 4.88 1.13
CA GLU A 29 3.09 4.44 1.61
C GLU A 29 3.17 2.91 1.66
N PHE A 30 2.14 2.23 2.17
CA PHE A 30 2.09 0.76 2.19
C PHE A 30 1.98 0.15 0.80
N VAL A 31 1.25 0.80 -0.11
CA VAL A 31 1.14 0.37 -1.51
C VAL A 31 2.50 0.51 -2.22
N ALA A 32 3.16 1.66 -2.08
CA ALA A 32 4.48 1.90 -2.65
C ALA A 32 5.52 0.92 -2.09
N LEU A 33 5.47 0.63 -0.80
CA LEU A 33 6.34 -0.37 -0.18
C LEU A 33 6.09 -1.78 -0.74
N ALA A 34 4.82 -2.18 -0.89
CA ALA A 34 4.48 -3.47 -1.47
C ALA A 34 4.96 -3.60 -2.92
N MET A 35 4.80 -2.54 -3.72
CA MET A 35 5.36 -2.47 -5.08
C MET A 35 6.88 -2.59 -5.09
N LYS A 36 7.58 -1.84 -4.23
CA LYS A 36 9.05 -1.86 -4.10
C LYS A 36 9.58 -3.25 -3.74
N LEU A 37 8.88 -3.96 -2.86
CA LEU A 37 9.25 -5.31 -2.43
C LEU A 37 8.74 -6.41 -3.39
N GLY A 38 7.95 -6.06 -4.41
CA GLY A 38 7.34 -7.03 -5.32
C GLY A 38 6.34 -7.98 -4.64
N THR A 39 5.70 -7.54 -3.55
CA THR A 39 4.76 -8.34 -2.75
C THR A 39 3.33 -7.80 -2.82
N LYS A 40 2.38 -8.52 -2.21
CA LYS A 40 0.98 -8.08 -2.07
C LYS A 40 0.76 -7.37 -0.74
N LEU A 41 -0.06 -6.33 -0.77
CA LEU A 41 -0.56 -5.67 0.43
C LEU A 41 -1.83 -6.38 0.89
N VAL A 42 -1.74 -7.15 1.97
CA VAL A 42 -2.93 -7.75 2.61
C VAL A 42 -3.61 -6.69 3.46
N THR A 43 -4.88 -6.39 3.17
CA THR A 43 -5.64 -5.36 3.89
C THR A 43 -7.12 -5.71 3.98
N MET A 44 -7.81 -5.13 4.94
CA MET A 44 -9.27 -5.17 5.04
C MET A 44 -9.92 -3.89 4.52
N ASP A 45 -9.13 -2.88 4.11
CA ASP A 45 -9.65 -1.62 3.61
C ASP A 45 -10.21 -1.74 2.19
N GLY A 46 -11.53 -1.61 2.05
CA GLY A 46 -12.21 -1.68 0.76
C GLY A 46 -11.87 -0.56 -0.23
N LYS A 47 -11.34 0.60 0.22
CA LYS A 47 -10.82 1.63 -0.69
C LYS A 47 -9.52 1.17 -1.33
N LEU A 48 -8.57 0.67 -0.54
CA LEU A 48 -7.30 0.13 -1.05
C LEU A 48 -7.52 -1.03 -2.02
N LEU A 49 -8.43 -1.95 -1.69
CA LEU A 49 -8.76 -3.08 -2.57
C LEU A 49 -9.32 -2.64 -3.93
N ARG A 50 -10.08 -1.54 -3.96
CA ARG A 50 -10.66 -1.00 -5.21
C ARG A 50 -9.68 -0.13 -5.99
N ALA A 51 -8.88 0.67 -5.30
CA ALA A 51 -7.91 1.57 -5.93
C ALA A 51 -6.70 0.80 -6.49
N PHE A 52 -6.28 -0.29 -5.83
CA PHE A 52 -5.07 -1.02 -6.19
C PHE A 52 -5.30 -2.53 -6.33
N PRO A 53 -6.23 -3.01 -7.18
CA PRO A 53 -6.58 -4.44 -7.27
C PRO A 53 -5.41 -5.33 -7.73
N GLY A 54 -4.39 -4.74 -8.38
CA GLY A 54 -3.17 -5.44 -8.78
C GLY A 54 -2.16 -5.64 -7.63
N ILE A 55 -2.28 -4.91 -6.52
CA ILE A 55 -1.32 -4.93 -5.40
C ILE A 55 -1.99 -5.34 -4.08
N ALA A 56 -3.20 -4.83 -3.81
CA ALA A 56 -3.93 -5.08 -2.58
C ALA A 56 -4.81 -6.33 -2.69
N VAL A 57 -4.82 -7.15 -1.64
CA VAL A 57 -5.66 -8.36 -1.53
C VAL A 57 -6.38 -8.39 -0.19
N ALA A 58 -7.62 -8.88 -0.20
CA ALA A 58 -8.43 -8.96 1.00
C ALA A 58 -7.83 -9.99 1.97
N LEU A 59 -7.83 -9.67 3.27
CA LEU A 59 -7.54 -10.67 4.30
C LEU A 59 -8.64 -11.74 4.27
N SER A 60 -8.32 -12.93 3.75
CA SER A 60 -9.20 -14.10 3.83
C SER A 60 -8.89 -14.91 5.08
N ALA A 61 -9.93 -15.34 5.80
CA ALA A 61 -9.79 -16.39 6.81
C ALA A 61 -9.44 -17.71 6.12
N GLY A 62 -8.34 -18.34 6.53
CA GLY A 62 -7.92 -19.67 6.07
C GLY A 62 -8.72 -20.79 6.71
#